data_AF-A0A2J2HEU5-F1
#
_entry.id   AF-A0A2J2HEU5-F1
#
_cell.length_a   1.000
_cell.length_b   1.000
_cell.length_c   1.000
_cell.angle_alpha   90.00
_cell.angle_beta   90.00
_cell.angle_gamma   90.00
#
_symmetry.space_group_name_H-M   'P 1'
#
loop_
_entity.id
_entity.type
_entity.pdbx_description
1 polymer ?
#
loop_
_entity_poly.entity_id
_entity_poly.type
_entity_poly.pdbx_seq_one_letter_code
_entity_poly.pdbx_strand_id
1 'polypeptide(L)'
;MEDVDRYEEEPENEGNDVDTGNENYTSLVDKAPEWSVGVILYNGNAYPLAKSKYRKSEYYFSPSWRPVARNVSGEVVVLRDGKVSKYRISRHGDKYLQVVLV
;
A
#
# COMPACT_ATOMS: atom_id res chain seq x y z
N MET A 1 -32.89 11.57 15.68
CA MET A 1 -32.99 10.66 14.54
C MET A 1 -31.57 10.15 14.35
N GLU A 2 -31.33 8.92 14.79
CA GLU A 2 -30.08 8.19 14.56
C GLU A 2 -30.17 7.64 13.13
N ASP A 3 -29.22 8.01 12.29
CA ASP A 3 -29.08 7.42 10.96
C ASP A 3 -27.85 6.52 10.95
N VAL A 4 -28.15 5.27 10.65
CA VAL A 4 -27.32 4.08 10.69
C VAL A 4 -26.67 3.94 9.32
N ASP A 5 -25.34 4.06 9.22
CA ASP A 5 -24.61 3.59 8.03
C ASP A 5 -23.67 2.46 8.43
N ARG A 6 -24.28 1.28 8.54
CA ARG A 6 -23.62 -0.02 8.47
C ARG A 6 -23.23 -0.23 7.01
N TYR A 7 -21.94 -0.12 6.70
CA TYR A 7 -21.35 -0.75 5.52
C TYR A 7 -20.40 -1.85 5.99
N GLU A 8 -20.97 -3.04 6.19
CA GLU A 8 -20.26 -4.29 5.97
C GLU A 8 -20.23 -4.52 4.46
N GLU A 9 -19.04 -4.54 3.87
CA GLU A 9 -18.78 -5.31 2.64
C GLU A 9 -17.48 -6.08 2.88
N GLU A 10 -17.57 -7.38 2.70
CA GLU A 10 -16.61 -8.41 3.09
C GLU A 10 -15.33 -8.37 2.22
N PRO A 11 -14.20 -8.91 2.71
CA PRO A 11 -12.95 -8.92 1.96
C PRO A 11 -12.95 -10.12 0.99
N GLU A 12 -13.48 -9.94 -0.21
CA GLU A 12 -13.26 -10.89 -1.30
C GLU A 12 -12.07 -10.44 -2.16
N ASN A 13 -10.89 -10.99 -1.86
CA ASN A 13 -10.06 -11.43 -2.98
C ASN A 13 -9.27 -12.69 -2.61
N GLU A 14 -9.70 -13.75 -3.30
CA GLU A 14 -9.08 -15.06 -3.40
C GLU A 14 -7.57 -14.98 -3.64
N GLY A 15 -6.88 -15.98 -3.11
CA GLY A 15 -5.44 -16.15 -3.25
C GLY A 15 -5.00 -16.12 -4.71
N ASN A 16 -4.38 -15.00 -5.11
CA ASN A 16 -3.40 -15.05 -6.17
C ASN A 16 -2.07 -15.48 -5.56
N ASP A 17 -1.65 -16.68 -5.95
CA ASP A 17 -0.28 -17.15 -5.88
C ASP A 17 0.57 -16.12 -6.65
N VAL A 18 1.10 -15.13 -5.93
CA VAL A 18 1.98 -14.12 -6.51
C VAL A 18 3.30 -14.84 -6.76
N ASP A 19 3.44 -15.35 -7.98
CA ASP A 19 4.72 -15.72 -8.59
C ASP A 19 5.69 -14.57 -8.32
N THR A 20 6.47 -14.73 -7.25
CA THR A 20 7.40 -13.71 -6.79
C THR A 20 8.67 -13.89 -7.60
N GLY A 21 8.53 -13.80 -8.93
CA GLY A 21 9.60 -13.36 -9.79
C GLY A 21 10.19 -12.13 -9.12
N ASN A 22 11.46 -12.24 -8.72
CA ASN A 22 12.24 -11.21 -8.05
C ASN A 22 12.49 -10.03 -9.02
N GLU A 23 11.41 -9.46 -9.56
CA GLU A 23 11.37 -8.43 -10.57
C GLU A 23 11.64 -7.09 -9.91
N ASN A 24 12.92 -6.87 -9.57
CA ASN A 24 13.55 -5.57 -9.39
C ASN A 24 12.72 -4.51 -8.61
N TYR A 25 12.08 -4.92 -7.51
CA TYR A 25 11.32 -4.02 -6.65
C TYR A 25 12.17 -2.87 -6.09
N THR A 26 13.48 -3.11 -5.92
CA THR A 26 14.46 -2.10 -5.52
C THR A 26 14.40 -0.86 -6.42
N SER A 27 14.31 -1.06 -7.74
CA SER A 27 14.20 0.04 -8.71
C SER A 27 12.92 0.87 -8.57
N LEU A 28 11.85 0.32 -7.97
CA LEU A 28 10.63 1.06 -7.69
C LEU A 28 10.80 1.99 -6.50
N VAL A 29 11.50 1.52 -5.47
CA VAL A 29 11.75 2.28 -4.25
C VAL A 29 12.70 3.46 -4.53
N ASP A 30 13.69 3.27 -5.41
CA ASP A 30 14.61 4.35 -5.81
C ASP A 30 13.91 5.50 -6.55
N LYS A 31 12.79 5.22 -7.23
CA LYS A 31 11.95 6.24 -7.88
C LYS A 31 11.02 6.96 -6.91
N ALA A 32 10.89 6.46 -5.68
CA ALA A 32 10.02 7.06 -4.69
C ALA A 32 10.63 8.35 -4.13
N PRO A 33 9.80 9.36 -3.78
CA PRO A 33 10.27 10.58 -3.12
C PRO A 33 11.08 10.28 -1.86
N GLU A 34 12.02 11.16 -1.50
CA GLU A 34 12.91 10.98 -0.34
C GLU A 34 12.16 10.87 0.99
N TRP A 35 11.01 11.55 1.12
CA TRP A 35 10.16 11.46 2.32
C TRP A 35 9.48 10.10 2.47
N SER A 36 9.40 9.31 1.39
CA SER A 36 8.73 8.02 1.36
C SER A 36 9.57 6.96 2.04
N VAL A 37 8.96 6.10 2.85
CA VAL A 37 9.64 4.97 3.50
C VAL A 37 9.68 3.71 2.63
N GLY A 38 9.01 3.74 1.48
CA GLY A 38 8.93 2.63 0.54
C GLY A 38 7.91 2.88 -0.56
N VAL A 39 7.41 1.81 -1.16
CA VAL A 39 6.31 1.82 -2.10
C VAL A 39 5.28 0.76 -1.74
N ILE A 40 4.03 0.98 -2.15
CA ILE A 40 2.94 0.01 -2.06
C ILE A 40 2.43 -0.29 -3.46
N LEU A 41 2.29 -1.56 -3.77
CA LEU A 41 1.65 -2.03 -5.00
C LEU A 41 0.16 -2.18 -4.73
N TYR A 42 -0.63 -1.33 -5.38
CA TYR A 42 -2.07 -1.25 -5.19
C TYR A 42 -2.74 -0.97 -6.53
N ASN A 43 -3.72 -1.82 -6.89
CA ASN A 43 -4.51 -1.68 -8.10
C ASN A 43 -3.66 -1.47 -9.37
N GLY A 44 -2.67 -2.34 -9.57
CA GLY A 44 -1.78 -2.32 -10.74
C GLY A 44 -0.78 -1.16 -10.79
N ASN A 45 -0.61 -0.40 -9.70
CA ASN A 45 0.28 0.75 -9.64
C ASN A 45 1.16 0.72 -8.38
N ALA A 46 2.35 1.31 -8.48
CA ALA A 46 3.24 1.53 -7.33
C ALA A 46 3.08 2.96 -6.83
N TYR A 47 2.65 3.12 -5.58
CA TYR A 47 2.50 4.42 -4.93
C TYR A 47 3.55 4.61 -3.84
N PRO A 48 3.99 5.85 -3.57
CA PRO A 48 4.86 6.09 -2.44
C PRO A 48 4.12 5.81 -1.12
N LEU A 49 4.84 5.26 -0.15
CA LEU A 49 4.31 4.89 1.16
C LEU A 49 4.89 5.82 2.24
N ALA A 50 4.02 6.44 3.03
CA ALA A 50 4.43 7.26 4.16
C ALA A 50 4.31 6.51 5.48
N LYS A 51 5.20 6.81 6.42
CA LYS A 51 5.09 6.34 7.81
C LYS A 51 4.29 7.34 8.64
N SER A 52 3.38 6.83 9.46
CA SER A 52 2.63 7.65 10.42
C SER A 52 3.58 8.29 11.43
N LYS A 53 3.39 9.60 11.67
CA LYS A 53 4.09 10.30 12.75
C LYS A 53 3.51 9.97 14.13
N TYR A 54 2.26 9.50 14.17
CA TYR A 54 1.51 9.28 15.41
C TYR A 54 1.66 7.86 15.95
N ARG A 55 1.85 6.86 15.07
CA ARG A 55 2.05 5.46 15.48
C ARG A 55 3.18 4.81 14.71
N LYS A 56 4.10 4.16 15.43
CA LYS A 56 5.33 3.58 14.88
C LYS A 56 5.10 2.48 13.83
N SER A 57 3.95 1.80 13.88
CA SER A 57 3.62 0.65 13.02
C SER A 57 2.51 0.94 12.01
N GLU A 58 2.10 2.20 11.86
CA GLU A 58 1.08 2.59 10.89
C GLU A 58 1.73 3.27 9.68
N TYR A 59 1.29 2.85 8.50
CA TYR A 59 1.68 3.43 7.23
C TYR A 59 0.45 4.00 6.55
N TYR A 60 0.64 4.86 5.56
CA TYR A 60 -0.44 5.36 4.74
C TYR A 60 0.03 5.71 3.34
N PHE A 61 -0.89 5.64 2.39
CA PHE A 61 -0.70 6.17 1.05
C PHE A 61 -1.97 6.83 0.55
N SER A 62 -1.89 7.50 -0.59
CA SER A 62 -3.06 8.04 -1.29
C SER A 62 -3.07 7.56 -2.74
N PRO A 63 -4.18 7.00 -3.24
CA PRO A 63 -4.36 6.73 -4.66
C PRO A 63 -4.32 8.00 -5.53
N SER A 64 -4.52 9.18 -4.94
CA SER A 64 -4.40 10.48 -5.60
C SER A 64 -2.95 10.96 -5.73
N TRP A 65 -1.99 10.32 -5.06
CA TRP A 65 -0.58 10.61 -5.27
C TRP A 65 -0.11 10.14 -6.64
N ARG A 66 0.90 10.81 -7.18
CA ARG A 66 1.52 10.38 -8.44
C ARG A 66 2.16 8.99 -8.23
N PRO A 67 1.77 7.96 -8.99
CA PRO A 67 2.41 6.66 -8.91
C PRO A 67 3.86 6.76 -9.41
N VAL A 68 4.76 6.01 -8.76
CA VAL A 68 6.18 5.91 -9.15
C VAL A 68 6.36 4.97 -10.34
N ALA A 69 5.45 4.02 -10.50
CA ALA A 69 5.34 3.13 -11.65
C ALA A 69 3.88 2.70 -11.85
N ARG A 70 3.55 2.33 -13.09
CA ARG A 70 2.22 1.85 -13.50
C ARG A 70 2.36 0.47 -14.14
N ASN A 71 1.25 -0.28 -14.18
CA ASN A 71 1.20 -1.67 -14.67
C ASN A 71 2.17 -2.58 -13.91
N VAL A 72 2.27 -2.38 -12.59
CA VAL A 72 3.07 -3.23 -11.71
C VAL A 72 2.13 -4.19 -11.00
N SER A 73 2.35 -5.49 -11.20
CA SER A 73 1.57 -6.56 -10.58
C SER A 73 2.01 -6.79 -9.13
N GLY A 74 1.08 -7.27 -8.31
CA GLY A 74 1.34 -7.66 -6.92
C GLY A 74 0.61 -6.79 -5.90
N GLU A 75 0.43 -7.37 -4.71
CA GLU A 75 -0.24 -6.75 -3.56
C GLU A 75 0.70 -6.77 -2.34
N VAL A 76 1.82 -6.06 -2.48
CA VAL A 76 2.87 -5.98 -1.46
C VAL A 76 3.32 -4.55 -1.21
N VAL A 77 3.90 -4.35 -0.04
CA VAL A 77 4.72 -3.18 0.31
C VAL A 77 6.18 -3.56 0.18
N VAL A 78 6.97 -2.66 -0.40
CA VAL A 78 8.42 -2.76 -0.49
C VAL A 78 9.01 -1.55 0.23
N LEU A 79 9.72 -1.79 1.33
CA LEU A 79 10.36 -0.75 2.12
C LEU A 79 11.76 -0.41 1.58
N ARG A 80 12.29 0.77 1.94
CA ARG A 80 13.65 1.23 1.58
C ARG A 80 14.78 0.35 2.09
N ASP A 81 14.55 -0.42 3.15
CA ASP A 81 15.49 -1.42 3.65
C ASP A 81 15.47 -2.73 2.85
N GLY A 82 14.69 -2.79 1.76
CA GLY A 82 14.51 -3.97 0.92
C GLY A 82 13.49 -4.97 1.48
N LYS A 83 12.89 -4.70 2.64
CA LYS A 83 11.87 -5.59 3.20
C LYS A 83 10.61 -5.55 2.35
N VAL A 84 10.20 -6.73 1.88
CA VAL A 84 8.92 -6.94 1.21
C VAL A 84 7.93 -7.54 2.21
N SER A 85 6.71 -7.04 2.25
CA SER A 85 5.66 -7.56 3.14
C SER A 85 4.30 -7.45 2.49
N LYS A 86 3.41 -8.41 2.76
CA LYS A 86 1.99 -8.24 2.43
C LYS A 86 1.41 -7.13 3.29
N TYR A 87 0.28 -6.58 2.86
CA TYR A 87 -0.40 -5.54 3.62
C TYR A 87 -1.90 -5.77 3.64
N ARG A 88 -2.54 -5.06 4.57
CA ARG A 88 -3.98 -4.86 4.60
C ARG A 88 -4.31 -3.39 4.74
N ILE A 89 -5.42 -2.97 4.15
CA ILE A 89 -5.97 -1.63 4.37
C ILE A 89 -6.80 -1.66 5.66
N SER A 90 -6.32 -0.95 6.68
CA SER A 90 -6.99 -0.91 8.00
C SER A 90 -8.08 0.15 8.07
N ARG A 91 -8.00 1.21 7.25
CA ARG A 91 -8.99 2.29 7.21
C ARG A 91 -8.94 3.01 5.87
N HIS A 92 -10.10 3.26 5.30
CA HIS A 92 -10.28 4.16 4.16
C HIS A 92 -10.64 5.55 4.70
N GLY A 93 -9.71 6.50 4.64
CA GLY A 93 -10.01 7.91 4.86
C GLY A 93 -10.26 8.62 3.53
N ASP A 94 -10.86 9.81 3.57
CA ASP A 94 -11.25 10.55 2.35
C ASP A 94 -10.07 10.85 1.40
N LYS A 95 -8.86 10.97 1.95
CA LYS A 95 -7.65 11.32 1.18
C LYS A 95 -6.55 10.26 1.28
N TYR A 96 -6.56 9.44 2.32
CA TYR A 96 -5.48 8.53 2.65
C TYR A 96 -6.03 7.19 3.08
N LEU A 97 -5.37 6.13 2.62
CA LEU A 97 -5.61 4.76 3.04
C LEU A 97 -4.57 4.38 4.08
N GLN A 98 -5.04 3.91 5.23
CA GLN A 98 -4.17 3.40 6.29
C GLN A 98 -3.77 1.97 5.98
N VAL A 99 -2.47 1.72 6.01
CA VAL A 99 -1.84 0.44 5.67
C VAL A 99 -1.20 -0.16 6.91
N VAL A 100 -1.45 -1.45 7.10
CA VAL A 100 -0.80 -2.27 8.13
C VAL A 100 -0.09 -3.42 7.42
N LEU A 101 1.20 -3.61 7.73
CA LEU A 101 2.01 -4.71 7.20
C LEU A 101 1.67 -6.01 7.95
N VAL A 102 1.64 -7.13 7.22
CA VAL A 102 1.36 -8.49 7.73
C VAL A 102 2.63 -9.33 7.67
#